data_AF-A0AAV1LHZ3-F1
#
_entry.id   AF-A0AAV1LHZ3-F1
#
_cell.length_a   1.000
_cell.length_b   1.000
_cell.length_c   1.000
_cell.angle_alpha   90.00
_cell.angle_beta   90.00
_cell.angle_gamma   90.00
#
_symmetry.space_group_name_H-M   'P 1'
#
loop_
_entity.id
_entity.type
_entity.pdbx_description
1 polymer ?
#
loop_
_entity_poly.entity_id
_entity_poly.type
_entity_poly.pdbx_seq_one_letter_code
_entity_poly.pdbx_strand_id
1 'polypeptide(L)'
;MLSDTERMAACAAAVVLFSGERLINQAKIKQRKRLWWVSSFNKSRSSYNATNMLSDFVRETSGTFENFCRMSQDDFTFLLNKIGPHISKIDTNMRQCIPIQERFAIALRFLATGGSYKSLSYLFKVSKQTVSRCIVDVCKAIIQELKEEIKVSC
;
A
#
# COMPACT_ATOMS: atom_id res chain seq x y z
N MET A 1 36.55 9.65 46.96
CA MET A 1 36.39 9.45 45.51
C MET A 1 35.49 8.23 45.34
N LEU A 2 34.40 8.32 44.57
CA LEU A 2 33.57 7.14 44.29
C LEU A 2 34.44 6.04 43.68
N SER A 3 34.27 4.81 44.14
CA SER A 3 34.99 3.67 43.58
C SER A 3 34.59 3.45 42.12
N ASP A 4 35.49 2.91 41.30
CA ASP A 4 35.22 2.73 39.86
C ASP A 4 34.01 1.82 39.60
N THR A 5 33.71 0.91 40.53
CA THR A 5 32.52 0.06 40.47
C THR A 5 31.21 0.85 40.61
N GLU A 6 31.17 1.87 41.48
CA GLU A 6 30.00 2.73 41.65
C GLU A 6 29.78 3.63 40.42
N ARG A 7 30.87 4.06 39.78
CA ARG A 7 30.80 4.82 38.52
C ARG A 7 30.26 3.96 37.37
N MET A 8 30.75 2.73 37.23
CA MET A 8 30.25 1.78 36.23
C MET A 8 28.78 1.43 36.45
N ALA A 9 28.37 1.18 37.69
CA ALA A 9 26.99 0.91 38.05
C ALA A 9 26.06 2.11 37.71
N ALA A 10 26.51 3.34 38.00
CA ALA A 10 25.77 4.55 37.66
C ALA A 10 25.60 4.74 36.14
N CYS A 11 26.65 4.48 35.35
CA CYS A 11 26.57 4.55 33.90
C CYS A 11 25.61 3.51 33.32
N ALA A 12 25.65 2.26 33.80
CA ALA A 12 24.74 1.20 33.37
C ALA A 12 23.27 1.55 33.69
N ALA A 13 23.00 2.05 34.90
CA ALA A 13 21.67 2.49 35.29
C ALA A 13 21.15 3.63 34.39
N ALA A 14 21.99 4.61 34.06
CA ALA A 14 21.62 5.70 33.17
C ALA A 14 21.26 5.19 31.77
N VAL A 15 22.03 4.27 31.19
CA VAL A 15 21.75 3.70 29.87
C VAL A 15 20.41 2.96 29.86
N VAL A 16 20.12 2.16 30.88
CA VAL A 16 18.85 1.45 31.01
C VAL A 16 17.68 2.44 31.09
N LEU A 17 17.77 3.48 31.92
CA LEU A 17 16.72 4.50 32.05
C LEU A 17 16.47 5.26 30.74
N PHE A 18 17.52 5.76 30.08
CA PHE A 18 17.40 6.46 28.80
C PHE A 18 16.87 5.56 27.68
N SER A 19 17.25 4.28 27.66
CA SER A 19 16.73 3.32 26.67
C SER A 19 15.24 3.04 26.90
N GLY A 20 14.82 2.88 28.15
CA GLY A 20 13.42 2.72 28.55
C GLY A 20 12.56 3.94 28.18
N GLU A 21 13.02 5.15 28.50
CA GLU A 21 12.32 6.38 28.12
C GLU A 21 12.18 6.54 26.60
N ARG A 22 13.23 6.20 25.83
CA ARG A 22 13.16 6.21 24.36
C ARG A 22 12.10 5.24 23.84
N LEU A 23 12.02 4.03 24.38
CA LEU A 23 11.00 3.06 23.98
C LEU A 23 9.58 3.54 24.31
N ILE A 24 9.37 4.10 25.51
CA ILE A 24 8.09 4.68 25.93
C ILE A 24 7.69 5.86 25.03
N ASN A 25 8.63 6.76 24.73
CA ASN A 25 8.36 7.91 23.86
C ASN A 25 8.07 7.49 22.42
N GLN A 26 8.79 6.50 21.88
CA GLN A 26 8.47 5.92 20.58
C GLN A 26 7.06 5.28 20.56
N ALA A 27 6.66 4.61 21.64
CA ALA A 27 5.31 4.05 21.78
C ALA A 27 4.24 5.16 21.86
N LYS A 28 4.48 6.24 22.62
CA LYS A 28 3.58 7.41 22.69
C LYS A 28 3.43 8.14 21.34
N ILE A 29 4.52 8.32 20.60
CA ILE A 29 4.48 8.90 19.23
C ILE A 29 3.66 8.02 18.29
N LYS A 30 3.73 6.68 18.43
CA LYS A 30 2.88 5.75 17.68
C LYS A 30 1.39 5.86 18.07
N GLN A 31 1.08 6.23 19.32
CA GLN A 31 -0.29 6.40 19.83
C GLN A 31 -0.88 7.81 19.65
N ARG A 32 -0.35 8.65 18.74
CA ARG A 32 -0.97 9.96 18.44
C ARG A 32 -2.46 9.77 18.13
N LYS A 33 -3.32 10.37 18.97
CA LYS A 33 -4.77 10.34 18.80
C LYS A 33 -5.13 10.86 17.41
N ARG A 34 -5.87 10.04 16.67
CA ARG A 34 -6.24 10.35 15.30
C ARG A 34 -7.30 11.44 15.31
N LEU A 35 -6.96 12.63 14.80
CA LEU A 35 -7.90 13.75 14.71
C LEU A 35 -9.09 13.44 13.78
N TRP A 36 -8.87 12.65 12.72
CA TRP A 36 -9.87 12.41 11.67
C TRP A 36 -9.93 10.93 11.29
N TRP A 37 -11.12 10.32 11.33
CA TRP A 37 -11.36 8.92 10.90
C TRP A 37 -10.96 8.68 9.44
N VAL A 38 -11.16 9.66 8.56
CA VAL A 38 -10.67 9.69 7.17
C VAL A 38 -10.27 11.13 6.87
N SER A 39 -9.09 11.33 6.28
CA SER A 39 -8.68 12.66 5.80
C SER A 39 -9.66 13.14 4.72
N SER A 40 -10.00 14.43 4.71
CA SER A 40 -10.88 15.03 3.69
C SER A 40 -10.44 14.70 2.28
N PHE A 41 -9.12 14.57 2.05
CA PHE A 41 -8.55 14.18 0.75
C PHE A 41 -9.02 12.79 0.27
N ASN A 42 -9.17 11.82 1.17
CA ASN A 42 -9.63 10.47 0.83
C ASN A 42 -11.17 10.36 0.85
N LYS A 43 -11.88 11.35 1.41
CA LYS A 43 -13.37 11.36 1.39
C LYS A 43 -13.91 11.62 0.00
N SER A 44 -13.19 12.38 -0.84
CA SER A 44 -13.60 12.69 -2.22
C SER A 44 -13.42 11.54 -3.21
N ARG A 45 -13.01 10.35 -2.73
CA ARG A 45 -12.86 9.15 -3.57
C ARG A 45 -14.14 8.80 -4.33
N SER A 46 -15.33 9.05 -3.78
CA SER A 46 -16.58 8.79 -4.50
C SER A 46 -16.72 9.62 -5.77
N SER A 47 -16.21 10.86 -5.77
CA SER A 47 -16.31 11.80 -6.90
C SER A 47 -15.16 11.63 -7.89
N TYR A 48 -13.97 11.28 -7.40
CA TYR A 48 -12.76 11.08 -8.20
C TYR A 48 -12.21 9.67 -7.98
N ASN A 49 -13.02 8.66 -8.29
CA ASN A 49 -12.59 7.27 -8.20
C ASN A 49 -11.70 6.92 -9.40
N ALA A 50 -10.78 5.97 -9.19
CA ALA A 50 -9.89 5.53 -10.26
C ALA A 50 -10.61 4.63 -11.27
N THR A 51 -11.75 4.03 -10.90
CA THR A 51 -12.58 3.23 -11.80
C THR A 51 -13.05 4.04 -13.01
N ASN A 52 -13.58 5.24 -12.80
CA ASN A 52 -14.02 6.15 -13.86
C ASN A 52 -12.83 6.55 -14.74
N MET A 53 -11.71 6.94 -14.12
CA MET A 53 -10.47 7.27 -14.84
C MET A 53 -10.00 6.11 -15.74
N LEU A 54 -10.00 4.87 -15.22
CA LEU A 54 -9.64 3.69 -16.01
C LEU A 54 -10.64 3.45 -17.14
N SER A 55 -11.94 3.67 -16.92
CA SER A 55 -12.94 3.54 -17.97
C SER A 55 -12.80 4.59 -19.07
N ASP A 56 -12.37 5.80 -18.71
CA ASP A 56 -12.07 6.86 -19.68
C ASP A 56 -10.83 6.49 -20.51
N PHE A 57 -9.80 5.91 -19.90
CA PHE A 57 -8.61 5.42 -20.61
C PHE A 57 -8.93 4.29 -21.60
N VAL A 58 -9.89 3.43 -21.27
CA VAL A 58 -10.35 2.34 -22.15
C VAL A 58 -11.13 2.89 -23.36
N ARG A 59 -11.91 3.95 -23.15
CA ARG A 59 -12.69 4.59 -24.24
C ARG A 59 -11.80 5.37 -25.20
N GLU A 60 -10.64 5.79 -24.74
CA GLU A 60 -9.68 6.59 -25.49
C GLU A 60 -8.88 5.70 -26.47
N THR A 61 -8.88 6.05 -27.76
CA THR A 61 -8.20 5.26 -28.81
C THR A 61 -6.68 5.41 -28.85
N SER A 62 -6.11 6.34 -28.06
CA SER A 62 -4.67 6.68 -28.09
C SER A 62 -3.75 5.69 -27.39
N GLY A 63 -4.26 4.55 -26.91
CA GLY A 63 -3.48 3.58 -26.14
C GLY A 63 -3.14 4.07 -24.73
N THR A 64 -3.98 4.95 -24.18
CA THR A 64 -3.75 5.56 -22.86
C THR A 64 -3.77 4.51 -21.75
N PHE A 65 -4.65 3.50 -21.86
CA PHE A 65 -4.73 2.41 -20.90
C PHE A 65 -3.43 1.59 -20.85
N GLU A 66 -2.91 1.20 -22.00
CA GLU A 66 -1.67 0.43 -22.16
C GLU A 66 -0.48 1.20 -21.62
N ASN A 67 -0.41 2.51 -21.88
CA ASN A 67 0.65 3.35 -21.34
C ASN A 67 0.58 3.48 -19.81
N PHE A 68 -0.64 3.53 -19.26
CA PHE A 68 -0.85 3.66 -17.82
C PHE A 68 -0.56 2.35 -17.07
N CYS A 69 -1.08 1.22 -17.57
CA CYS A 69 -0.96 -0.10 -16.95
C CYS A 69 0.28 -0.90 -17.39
N ARG A 70 0.96 -0.48 -18.47
CA ARG A 70 2.02 -1.24 -19.18
C ARG A 70 1.57 -2.67 -19.57
N MET A 71 0.30 -2.80 -19.91
CA MET A 71 -0.37 -4.06 -20.21
C MET A 71 -1.60 -3.78 -21.09
N SER A 72 -1.91 -4.68 -22.02
CA SER A 72 -3.13 -4.57 -22.84
C SER A 72 -4.38 -4.66 -21.95
N GLN A 73 -5.50 -4.10 -22.43
CA GLN A 73 -6.77 -4.23 -21.72
C GLN A 73 -7.22 -5.69 -21.59
N ASP A 74 -6.98 -6.49 -22.62
CA ASP A 74 -7.37 -7.90 -22.66
C ASP A 74 -6.59 -8.70 -21.63
N ASP A 75 -5.26 -8.54 -21.58
CA ASP A 75 -4.41 -9.19 -20.58
C ASP A 75 -4.74 -8.72 -19.17
N PHE A 76 -5.04 -7.43 -18.99
CA PHE A 76 -5.47 -6.88 -17.71
C PHE A 76 -6.74 -7.59 -17.23
N THR A 77 -7.73 -7.73 -18.09
CA THR A 77 -9.01 -8.37 -17.77
C THR A 77 -8.82 -9.86 -17.48
N PHE A 78 -8.03 -10.54 -18.30
CA PHE A 78 -7.69 -11.95 -18.13
C PHE A 78 -7.02 -12.21 -16.77
N LEU A 79 -5.96 -11.47 -16.45
CA LEU A 79 -5.26 -11.61 -15.18
C LEU A 79 -6.13 -11.22 -14.00
N LEU A 80 -6.91 -10.14 -14.12
CA LEU A 80 -7.81 -9.70 -13.06
C LEU A 80 -8.85 -10.77 -12.71
N ASN A 81 -9.40 -11.46 -13.70
CA ASN A 81 -10.34 -12.57 -13.47
C ASN A 81 -9.68 -13.74 -12.72
N LYS A 82 -8.41 -14.02 -13.01
CA LYS A 82 -7.65 -15.09 -12.36
C LYS A 82 -7.27 -14.74 -10.91
N ILE A 83 -6.72 -13.55 -10.67
CA ILE A 83 -6.27 -13.12 -9.33
C ILE A 83 -7.39 -12.55 -8.45
N GLY A 84 -8.51 -12.14 -9.07
CA GLY A 84 -9.64 -11.45 -8.43
C GLY A 84 -10.11 -12.09 -7.12
N PRO A 85 -10.31 -13.42 -7.04
CA PRO A 85 -10.69 -14.10 -5.82
C PRO A 85 -9.74 -13.87 -4.64
N HIS A 86 -8.44 -13.70 -4.90
CA HIS A 86 -7.41 -13.51 -3.86
C HIS A 86 -7.29 -12.07 -3.38
N ILE A 87 -7.55 -11.10 -4.27
CA ILE A 87 -7.39 -9.67 -3.96
C ILE A 87 -8.69 -8.98 -3.56
N SER A 88 -9.84 -9.63 -3.78
CA SER A 88 -11.15 -9.10 -3.43
C SER A 88 -11.28 -8.81 -1.93
N LYS A 89 -12.05 -7.77 -1.60
CA LYS A 89 -12.39 -7.37 -0.23
C LYS A 89 -13.87 -7.09 -0.16
N ILE A 90 -14.44 -7.30 1.02
CA ILE A 90 -15.85 -7.09 1.30
C ILE A 90 -16.07 -5.64 1.73
N ASP A 91 -17.17 -5.05 1.28
CA ASP A 91 -17.64 -3.75 1.77
C ASP A 91 -18.04 -3.84 3.24
N THR A 92 -17.64 -2.85 4.02
CA THR A 92 -18.00 -2.78 5.44
C THR A 92 -18.92 -1.59 5.68
N ASN A 93 -19.77 -1.66 6.71
CA ASN A 93 -20.63 -0.54 7.11
C ASN A 93 -19.86 0.76 7.37
N MET A 94 -18.58 0.66 7.75
CA MET A 94 -17.73 1.82 8.01
C MET A 94 -17.05 2.40 6.76
N ARG A 95 -16.79 1.57 5.75
CA ARG A 95 -16.09 1.98 4.53
C ARG A 95 -16.30 0.98 3.39
N GLN A 96 -16.61 1.54 2.23
CA GLN A 96 -16.59 0.84 0.94
C GLN A 96 -15.17 0.37 0.60
N CYS A 97 -15.06 -0.85 0.12
CA CYS A 97 -13.82 -1.47 -0.29
C CYS A 97 -13.23 -0.76 -1.52
N ILE A 98 -11.99 -1.12 -1.85
CA ILE A 98 -11.38 -0.67 -3.10
C ILE A 98 -11.72 -1.72 -4.16
N PRO A 99 -12.40 -1.37 -5.27
CA PRO A 99 -12.69 -2.29 -6.35
C PRO A 99 -11.44 -3.02 -6.81
N ILE A 100 -11.61 -4.28 -7.23
CA ILE A 100 -10.51 -5.15 -7.62
C ILE A 100 -9.69 -4.55 -8.78
N GLN A 101 -10.35 -3.88 -9.72
CA GLN A 101 -9.75 -3.19 -10.85
C GLN A 101 -8.79 -2.10 -10.37
N GLU A 102 -9.23 -1.26 -9.42
CA GLU A 102 -8.39 -0.21 -8.84
C GLU A 102 -7.22 -0.79 -8.06
N ARG A 103 -7.45 -1.86 -7.28
CA ARG A 103 -6.37 -2.53 -6.53
C ARG A 103 -5.30 -3.06 -7.46
N PHE A 104 -5.70 -3.68 -8.57
CA PHE A 104 -4.78 -4.22 -9.56
C PHE A 104 -4.05 -3.10 -10.31
N ALA A 105 -4.76 -2.05 -10.74
CA ALA A 105 -4.17 -0.89 -11.39
C ALA A 105 -3.17 -0.14 -10.50
N ILE A 106 -3.42 -0.04 -9.18
CA ILE A 106 -2.45 0.53 -8.21
C ILE A 106 -1.13 -0.24 -8.25
N ALA A 107 -1.21 -1.57 -8.25
CA ALA A 107 -0.03 -2.44 -8.26
C ALA A 107 0.72 -2.36 -9.59
N LEU A 108 0.02 -2.48 -10.72
CA LEU A 108 0.64 -2.34 -12.05
C LEU A 108 1.30 -0.97 -12.21
N ARG A 109 0.61 0.11 -11.83
CA ARG A 109 1.16 1.47 -11.94
C ARG A 109 2.42 1.66 -11.10
N PHE A 110 2.49 1.02 -9.94
CA PHE A 110 3.70 0.96 -9.11
C PHE A 110 4.82 0.18 -9.80
N LEU A 111 4.55 -1.05 -10.24
CA LEU A 111 5.54 -1.91 -10.91
C LEU A 111 6.08 -1.28 -12.20
N ALA A 112 5.22 -0.62 -12.97
CA ALA A 112 5.55 0.04 -14.22
C ALA A 112 6.49 1.24 -14.08
N THR A 113 6.54 1.91 -12.93
CA THR A 113 7.26 3.20 -12.80
C THR A 113 8.12 3.35 -11.56
N GLY A 114 7.99 2.48 -10.57
CA GLY A 114 8.71 2.60 -9.29
C GLY A 114 8.34 3.85 -8.48
N GLY A 115 7.21 4.50 -8.75
CA GLY A 115 6.81 5.73 -8.07
C GLY A 115 6.58 5.53 -6.56
N SER A 116 6.66 6.62 -5.78
CA SER A 116 6.46 6.53 -4.33
C SER A 116 5.01 6.16 -3.95
N TYR A 117 4.83 5.44 -2.83
CA TYR A 117 3.49 5.14 -2.29
C TYR A 117 2.68 6.41 -1.97
N LYS A 118 3.36 7.53 -1.70
CA LYS A 118 2.72 8.82 -1.44
C LYS A 118 2.14 9.41 -2.74
N SER A 119 2.86 9.30 -3.85
CA SER A 119 2.37 9.73 -5.17
C SER A 119 1.16 8.92 -5.60
N LEU A 120 1.20 7.59 -5.45
CA LEU A 120 0.06 6.71 -5.74
C LEU A 120 -1.13 6.98 -4.82
N SER A 121 -0.86 7.29 -3.54
CA SER A 121 -1.89 7.70 -2.58
C SER A 121 -2.68 8.92 -3.07
N TYR A 122 -1.99 9.87 -3.70
CA TYR A 122 -2.63 11.05 -4.27
C TYR A 122 -3.43 10.76 -5.54
N LEU A 123 -2.87 9.93 -6.43
CA LEU A 123 -3.50 9.54 -7.69
C LEU A 123 -4.80 8.76 -7.46
N PHE A 124 -4.75 7.74 -6.61
CA PHE A 124 -5.88 6.84 -6.37
C PHE A 124 -6.79 7.25 -5.20
N LYS A 125 -6.49 8.37 -4.51
CA LYS A 125 -7.24 8.86 -3.32
C LYS A 125 -7.36 7.81 -2.21
N VAL A 126 -6.29 7.05 -2.01
CA VAL A 126 -6.21 5.94 -1.05
C VAL A 126 -5.05 6.18 -0.11
N SER A 127 -5.12 5.74 1.15
CA SER A 127 -4.02 5.95 2.09
C SER A 127 -2.73 5.22 1.65
N LYS A 128 -1.55 5.82 1.90
CA LYS A 128 -0.25 5.20 1.57
C LYS A 128 -0.10 3.78 2.14
N GLN A 129 -0.67 3.52 3.31
CA GLN A 129 -0.63 2.20 3.96
C GLN A 129 -1.48 1.20 3.18
N THR A 130 -2.65 1.63 2.71
CA THR A 130 -3.52 0.79 1.88
C THR A 130 -2.89 0.52 0.53
N VAL A 131 -2.25 1.52 -0.11
CA VAL A 131 -1.48 1.32 -1.36
C VAL A 131 -0.41 0.24 -1.18
N SER A 132 0.41 0.34 -0.13
CA SER A 132 1.44 -0.66 0.18
C SER A 132 0.85 -2.07 0.36
N ARG A 133 -0.27 -2.20 1.09
CA ARG A 133 -0.96 -3.49 1.26
C ARG A 133 -1.53 -4.02 -0.05
N CYS A 134 -2.15 -3.17 -0.87
CA CYS A 134 -2.68 -3.55 -2.17
C CYS A 134 -1.59 -4.12 -3.08
N ILE A 135 -0.42 -3.46 -3.15
CA ILE A 135 0.71 -3.92 -3.95
C ILE A 135 1.17 -5.30 -3.48
N VAL A 136 1.36 -5.49 -2.17
CA VAL A 136 1.79 -6.78 -1.62
C VAL A 136 0.76 -7.89 -1.86
N ASP A 137 -0.53 -7.61 -1.62
CA ASP A 137 -1.62 -8.57 -1.83
C ASP A 137 -1.67 -9.01 -3.30
N VAL A 138 -1.57 -8.04 -4.24
CA VAL A 138 -1.60 -8.32 -5.68
C VAL A 138 -0.38 -9.11 -6.11
N CYS A 139 0.84 -8.72 -5.73
CA CYS A 139 2.04 -9.46 -6.11
C CYS A 139 2.00 -10.91 -5.61
N LYS A 140 1.51 -11.12 -4.38
CA LYS A 140 1.31 -12.48 -3.85
C LYS A 140 0.31 -13.29 -4.66
N ALA A 141 -0.82 -12.67 -5.03
CA ALA A 141 -1.84 -13.33 -5.84
C ALA A 141 -1.29 -13.69 -7.24
N ILE A 142 -0.55 -12.79 -7.88
CA ILE A 142 0.09 -13.04 -9.18
C ILE A 142 1.06 -14.23 -9.08
N ILE A 143 1.95 -14.24 -8.08
CA ILE A 143 2.92 -15.33 -7.89
C ILE A 143 2.20 -16.66 -7.66
N GLN A 144 1.11 -16.65 -6.88
CA GLN A 144 0.34 -17.85 -6.59
C GLN A 144 -0.35 -18.40 -7.84
N GLU A 145 -1.01 -17.54 -8.62
CA GLU A 145 -1.81 -17.93 -9.79
C GLU A 145 -0.97 -18.28 -11.02
N LEU A 146 0.18 -17.63 -11.19
CA LEU A 146 1.05 -17.84 -12.35
C LEU A 146 2.23 -18.77 -12.06
N LYS A 147 2.29 -19.41 -10.88
CA LYS A 147 3.42 -20.24 -10.47
C LYS A 147 3.81 -21.30 -11.50
N GLU A 148 2.84 -21.91 -12.15
CA GLU A 148 3.03 -22.99 -13.13
C GLU A 148 3.42 -22.47 -14.53
N GLU A 149 3.13 -21.20 -14.82
CA GLU A 149 3.43 -20.55 -16.10
C GLU A 149 4.84 -19.95 -16.13
N ILE A 150 5.45 -19.73 -14.95
CA ILE A 150 6.81 -19.21 -14.84
C ILE A 150 7.81 -20.31 -15.19
N LYS A 151 8.24 -20.36 -16.45
CA LYS A 151 9.42 -21.12 -16.87
C LYS A 151 10.67 -20.32 -16.49
N VAL A 152 11.17 -20.51 -15.27
CA VAL A 152 12.55 -20.10 -14.97
C VAL A 152 13.45 -21.15 -15.61
N SER A 153 13.94 -20.87 -16.82
CA SER A 153 15.04 -21.64 -17.38
C SER A 153 16.26 -21.40 -16.50
N CYS A 154 16.58 -22.38 -15.66
CA CYS A 154 17.84 -22.44 -14.92
C CYS A 154 19.01 -22.59 -15.89
#